data_AF-A0A7Y2B482-F1
#
_entry.id   AF-A0A7Y2B482-F1
#
_cell.length_a   1.000
_cell.length_b   1.000
_cell.length_c   1.000
_cell.angle_alpha   90.00
_cell.angle_beta   90.00
_cell.angle_gamma   90.00
#
_symmetry.space_group_name_H-M   'P 1'
#
loop_
_entity.id
_entity.type
_entity.pdbx_description
1 polymer ?
#
loop_
_entity_poly.entity_id
_entity_poly.type
_entity_poly.pdbx_seq_one_letter_code
_entity_poly.pdbx_strand_id
1 'polypeptide(L)' 'MKDFVALDYFNMEELYSDEEKAVRNSVRDFVSDRFMPGIEHHFEECTFPTELIPRL' A
#
# COMPACT_ATOMS: atom_id res chain seq x y z
N MET A 1 2.14 -13.36 -3.80
CA MET A 1 0.83 -12.74 -3.52
C MET A 1 0.23 -12.33 -4.86
N LYS A 2 -1.08 -12.47 -5.07
CA LYS A 2 -1.70 -12.03 -6.33
C LYS A 2 -1.78 -10.50 -6.31
N ASP A 3 -1.51 -9.84 -7.44
CA ASP A 3 -1.64 -8.38 -7.54
C ASP A 3 -3.04 -7.96 -7.10
N PHE A 4 -3.11 -7.00 -6.17
CA PHE A 4 -4.39 -6.49 -5.68
C PHE A 4 -5.03 -5.60 -6.75
N VAL A 5 -6.16 -6.06 -7.29
CA VAL A 5 -7.00 -5.27 -8.18
C VAL A 5 -8.18 -4.73 -7.38
N ALA A 6 -8.20 -3.42 -7.17
CA ALA A 6 -9.30 -2.76 -6.48
C ALA A 6 -10.58 -2.85 -7.31
N LEU A 7 -11.71 -3.14 -6.66
CA LEU A 7 -13.03 -3.03 -7.30
C LEU A 7 -13.37 -1.55 -7.47
N ASP A 8 -13.55 -1.10 -8.71
CA ASP A 8 -13.94 0.28 -9.01
C ASP A 8 -15.38 0.37 -9.56
N TYR A 9 -16.35 0.12 -8.69
CA TYR A 9 -17.77 0.12 -9.06
C TYR A 9 -18.30 1.51 -9.45
N PHE A 10 -17.69 2.57 -8.90
CA PHE A 10 -18.11 3.97 -9.12
C PHE A 10 -17.23 4.70 -10.14
N ASN A 11 -16.32 4.00 -10.83
CA ASN A 11 -15.40 4.58 -11.81
C ASN A 11 -14.57 5.74 -11.23
N MET A 12 -14.09 5.58 -9.99
CA MET A 12 -13.27 6.56 -9.28
C MET A 12 -11.94 6.82 -10.00
N GLU A 13 -11.43 5.89 -10.79
CA GLU A 13 -10.21 6.12 -11.60
C GLU A 13 -10.33 7.35 -12.50
N GLU A 14 -11.52 7.70 -13.01
CA GLU A 14 -11.69 8.89 -13.86
C GLU A 14 -11.58 10.22 -13.10
N LEU A 15 -11.72 10.18 -11.77
CA LEU A 15 -11.67 11.38 -10.94
C LEU A 15 -10.23 11.81 -10.62
N TYR A 16 -9.25 10.95 -10.87
CA TYR A 16 -7.85 11.21 -10.59
C TYR A 16 -7.06 11.54 -11.86
N SER A 17 -6.16 12.50 -11.73
CA SER A 17 -5.08 12.74 -12.69
C SER A 17 -4.09 11.56 -12.73
N ASP A 18 -3.29 11.51 -13.79
CA ASP A 18 -2.24 10.49 -13.95
C ASP A 18 -1.18 10.57 -12.85
N GLU A 19 -0.87 11.78 -12.37
CA GLU A 19 0.08 11.99 -11.27
C GLU A 19 -0.47 11.42 -9.96
N GLU A 20 -1.72 11.68 -9.62
CA GLU A 20 -2.36 11.13 -8.40
C GLU A 20 -2.43 9.60 -8.45
N LYS A 21 -2.74 9.03 -9.62
CA LYS A 21 -2.69 7.58 -9.84
C LYS A 21 -1.30 7.01 -9.63
N ALA A 22 -0.27 7.69 -10.17
CA ALA A 22 1.11 7.28 -10.03
C ALA A 22 1.57 7.27 -8.57
N VAL A 23 1.25 8.34 -7.81
CA VAL A 23 1.55 8.42 -6.37
C VAL A 23 0.87 7.30 -5.61
N ARG A 24 -0.44 7.09 -5.83
CA ARG A 24 -1.20 6.00 -5.17
C ARG A 24 -0.61 4.63 -5.48
N ASN A 25 -0.26 4.36 -6.73
CA ASN A 25 0.33 3.08 -7.13
C ASN A 25 1.70 2.88 -6.48
N SER A 26 2.56 3.91 -6.47
CA SER A 26 3.86 3.85 -5.79
C SER A 26 3.74 3.54 -4.29
N VAL A 27 2.75 4.12 -3.60
CA VAL A 27 2.50 3.83 -2.18
C VAL A 27 1.98 2.40 -2.01
N ARG A 28 1.09 1.92 -2.89
CA ARG A 28 0.58 0.53 -2.86
C ARG A 28 1.72 -0.48 -3.02
N ASP A 29 2.64 -0.22 -3.93
CA ASP A 29 3.80 -1.08 -4.17
C ASP A 29 4.70 -1.11 -2.93
N PHE A 30 4.98 0.05 -2.33
CA PHE A 30 5.74 0.12 -1.08
C PHE A 30 5.09 -0.70 0.05
N VAL A 31 3.78 -0.54 0.27
CA VAL A 31 3.07 -1.28 1.31
C VAL A 31 3.13 -2.79 1.02
N SER A 32 2.86 -3.20 -0.22
CA SER A 32 2.82 -4.61 -0.62
C SER A 32 4.19 -5.28 -0.48
N ASP A 33 5.26 -4.59 -0.86
CA ASP A 33 6.62 -5.16 -0.92
C ASP A 33 7.39 -5.03 0.41
N ARG A 34 7.10 -4.00 1.21
CA ARG A 34 7.88 -3.67 2.41
C ARG A 34 7.11 -3.84 3.70
N PHE A 35 5.82 -3.53 3.71
CA PHE A 35 5.02 -3.52 4.93
C PHE A 35 4.30 -4.86 5.15
N MET A 36 3.61 -5.38 4.11
CA MET A 36 2.85 -6.62 4.19
C MET A 36 3.67 -7.85 4.62
N PRO A 37 4.95 -8.03 4.25
CA PRO A 37 5.72 -9.20 4.69
C PRO A 37 5.89 -9.31 6.21
N GLY A 38 5.86 -8.19 6.95
CA GLY A 38 6.07 -8.17 8.41
C GLY A 38 4.81 -7.95 9.23
N ILE A 39 3.67 -7.69 8.59
CA ILE A 39 2.48 -7.19 9.30
C ILE A 39 1.89 -8.20 10.28
N GLU A 40 1.94 -9.49 9.97
CA GLU A 40 1.45 -10.56 10.87
C GLU A 40 2.23 -10.58 12.18
N HIS A 41 3.57 -10.53 12.10
CA HIS A 41 4.44 -10.50 13.28
C HIS A 41 4.18 -9.25 14.14
N HIS A 42 4.11 -8.07 13.52
CA HIS A 42 3.83 -6.83 14.23
C HIS A 42 2.43 -6.81 14.86
N PHE A 43 1.46 -7.44 14.21
CA PHE A 43 0.12 -7.61 14.75
C PHE A 43 0.12 -8.51 16.00
N GLU A 44 0.76 -9.68 15.93
CA GLU A 44 0.84 -10.62 17.05
C GLU A 44 1.55 -10.02 18.27
N GLU A 45 2.66 -9.29 18.04
CA GLU A 45 3.48 -8.71 19.09
C GLU A 45 2.99 -7.32 19.57
N CYS A 46 1.90 -6.79 19.01
CA CYS A 46 1.43 -5.43 19.28
C CYS A 46 2.49 -4.34 19.05
N THR A 47 3.30 -4.48 18.00
CA THR A 47 4.38 -3.55 17.64
C THR A 47 4.15 -2.87 16.29
N PHE A 48 5.06 -1.97 15.89
CA PHE A 48 5.03 -1.27 14.61
C PHE A 48 6.42 -1.33 13.94
N PRO A 49 6.51 -1.47 12.60
CA PRO A 49 7.78 -1.53 11.87
C PRO A 49 8.45 -0.15 11.78
N THR A 50 9.03 0.31 12.89
CA THR A 50 9.69 1.64 12.99
C THR A 50 10.86 1.80 12.03
N GLU A 51 11.50 0.71 11.62
CA GLU A 51 12.58 0.67 10.64
C GLU A 51 12.13 1.08 9.23
N LEU A 52 10.83 1.05 8.93
CA LEU A 52 10.28 1.49 7.65
C LEU A 52 10.05 3.01 7.59
N ILE A 53 10.02 3.71 8.74
CA ILE A 53 9.73 5.17 8.81
C ILE A 53 10.68 6.00 7.94
N PRO A 54 12.00 5.78 7.90
CA PRO A 54 12.91 6.58 7.07
C PRO A 54 12.70 6.42 5.55
N ARG A 55 11.86 5.47 5.12
CA ARG A 55 11.55 5.17 3.72
C ARG A 55 10.16 5.63 3.29
N LEU A 56 9.40 6.25 4.21
CA LEU A 56 8.12 6.92 3.96
C LEU A 56 8.39 8.36 3.47
#